data_AF-A0A183IRQ4-F1
#
_entry.id   AF-A0A183IRQ4-F1
#
_cell.length_a   1.000
_cell.length_b   1.000
_cell.length_c   1.000
_cell.angle_alpha   90.00
_cell.angle_beta   90.00
_cell.angle_gamma   90.00
#
_symmetry.space_group_name_H-M   'P 1'
#
loop_
_entity.id
_entity.type
_entity.pdbx_description
1 polymer ?
#
loop_
_entity_poly.entity_id
_entity_poly.type
_entity_poly.pdbx_seq_one_letter_code
_entity_poly.pdbx_strand_id
1 'polypeptide(L)'
;MISRLIEDTIILETIEHSTRKRQLHCSLLSQSGKMVDMALKVLDDYHVMENLYMDPKYMYICESFLGLLNALLSWIPANDLEPKVQLIFRILCSCLNCNLISIKSSGIDCMYQILLRKGSKKEVEVLFNFFHLDFMNNILTAVE
;
A
#
# COMPACT_ATOMS: atom_id res chain seq x y z
N MET A 1 -12.35 -5.37 7.12
CA MET A 1 -13.48 -4.43 7.30
C MET A 1 -13.19 -3.07 6.69
N ILE A 2 -12.05 -2.44 7.00
CA ILE A 2 -11.64 -1.14 6.42
C ILE A 2 -11.50 -1.22 4.89
N SER A 3 -10.83 -2.25 4.35
CA SER A 3 -10.68 -2.41 2.88
C SER A 3 -12.03 -2.49 2.16
N ARG A 4 -13.00 -3.18 2.76
CA ARG A 4 -14.36 -3.33 2.21
C ARG A 4 -15.14 -2.02 2.21
N LEU A 5 -15.00 -1.22 3.27
CA LEU A 5 -15.57 0.13 3.34
C LEU A 5 -15.00 1.05 2.25
N ILE A 6 -13.69 0.97 2.02
CA ILE A 6 -12.99 1.71 0.95
C ILE A 6 -13.49 1.26 -0.41
N GLU A 7 -13.58 -0.05 -0.64
CA GLU A 7 -14.11 -0.62 -1.88
C GLU A 7 -15.53 -0.12 -2.15
N ASP A 8 -16.44 -0.24 -1.20
CA ASP A 8 -17.85 0.17 -1.37
C ASP A 8 -18.02 1.68 -1.57
N THR A 9 -17.20 2.50 -0.91
CA THR A 9 -17.36 3.96 -0.91
C THR A 9 -16.62 4.64 -2.05
N ILE A 10 -15.42 4.17 -2.40
CA ILE A 10 -14.46 4.88 -3.24
C ILE A 10 -14.23 4.15 -4.57
N ILE A 11 -14.15 2.82 -4.55
CA ILE A 11 -13.76 2.05 -5.74
C ILE A 11 -14.98 1.64 -6.56
N LEU A 12 -15.93 0.96 -5.91
CA LEU A 12 -17.14 0.40 -6.53
C LEU A 12 -18.31 1.37 -6.48
N GLU A 13 -18.24 2.38 -5.62
CA GLU A 13 -19.25 3.42 -5.49
C GLU A 13 -20.68 2.89 -5.26
N THR A 14 -20.82 1.76 -4.56
CA THR A 14 -22.05 0.97 -4.43
C THR A 14 -23.10 1.61 -3.50
N ILE A 15 -22.79 2.74 -2.87
CA ILE A 15 -23.69 3.45 -1.95
C ILE A 15 -24.74 4.23 -2.73
N GLU A 16 -25.99 3.77 -2.68
CA GLU A 16 -27.14 4.35 -3.39
C GLU A 16 -27.46 5.80 -2.96
N HIS A 17 -27.22 6.14 -1.69
CA HIS A 17 -27.48 7.48 -1.17
C HIS A 17 -26.32 8.45 -1.45
N SER A 18 -26.47 9.28 -2.48
CA SER A 18 -25.44 10.22 -2.96
C SER A 18 -24.89 11.17 -1.89
N THR A 19 -25.73 11.72 -1.00
CA THR A 19 -25.29 12.60 0.09
C THR A 19 -24.42 11.87 1.10
N ARG A 20 -24.84 10.66 1.50
CA ARG A 20 -24.11 9.83 2.46
C ARG A 20 -22.79 9.33 1.88
N LYS A 21 -22.80 8.94 0.60
CA LYS A 21 -21.59 8.60 -0.17
C LYS A 21 -20.57 9.74 -0.13
N ARG A 22 -21.00 10.97 -0.43
CA ARG A 22 -20.11 12.14 -0.40
C ARG A 22 -19.55 12.41 0.99
N GLN A 23 -20.38 12.31 2.03
CA GLN A 23 -19.93 12.50 3.41
C GLN A 23 -18.89 11.45 3.82
N LEU A 24 -19.13 10.17 3.49
CA LEU A 24 -18.19 9.09 3.77
C LEU A 24 -16.88 9.27 3.00
N HIS A 25 -16.95 9.60 1.71
CA HIS A 25 -15.78 9.87 0.88
C HIS A 25 -14.93 11.02 1.45
N CYS A 26 -15.54 12.16 1.80
CA CYS A 26 -14.82 13.28 2.42
C CYS A 26 -14.22 12.89 3.78
N SER A 27 -14.93 12.09 4.58
CA SER A 27 -14.43 11.63 5.88
C SER A 27 -13.22 10.71 5.72
N LEU A 28 -13.28 9.77 4.77
CA LEU A 28 -12.18 8.86 4.44
C LEU A 28 -10.97 9.61 3.93
N LEU A 29 -11.15 10.58 3.02
CA LEU A 29 -10.07 11.46 2.57
C LEU A 29 -9.46 12.28 3.72
N SER A 30 -10.25 12.74 4.69
CA SER A 30 -9.68 13.49 5.82
C SER A 30 -8.80 12.64 6.75
N GLN A 31 -8.93 11.30 6.69
CA GLN A 31 -8.18 10.36 7.52
C GLN A 31 -7.24 9.45 6.69
N SER A 32 -7.12 9.67 5.38
CA SER A 32 -6.31 8.88 4.44
C SER A 32 -4.89 8.66 4.97
N GLY A 33 -4.20 9.75 5.33
CA GLY A 33 -2.85 9.71 5.86
C GLY A 33 -2.72 8.81 7.08
N LYS A 34 -3.66 8.89 8.03
CA LYS A 34 -3.65 8.06 9.25
C LYS A 34 -3.94 6.59 8.97
N MET A 35 -4.77 6.30 7.98
CA MET A 35 -5.02 4.92 7.55
C MET A 35 -3.77 4.29 6.93
N VAL A 36 -3.02 5.08 6.14
CA VAL A 36 -1.71 4.65 5.64
C VAL A 36 -0.74 4.46 6.80
N ASP A 37 -0.65 5.40 7.74
CA ASP A 37 0.21 5.28 8.92
C ASP A 37 -0.09 4.02 9.72
N MET A 38 -1.37 3.69 9.92
CA MET A 38 -1.78 2.45 10.59
C MET A 38 -1.27 1.23 9.84
N ALA A 39 -1.44 1.19 8.52
CA ALA A 39 -1.01 0.04 7.72
C ALA A 39 0.51 -0.10 7.71
N LEU A 40 1.23 1.00 7.49
CA LEU A 40 2.68 1.00 7.48
C LEU A 40 3.26 0.69 8.85
N LYS A 41 2.72 1.23 9.94
CA LYS A 41 3.19 0.92 11.28
C LYS A 41 3.08 -0.58 11.58
N VAL A 42 1.97 -1.21 11.22
CA VAL A 42 1.82 -2.66 11.39
C VAL A 42 2.85 -3.41 10.55
N LEU A 43 2.99 -3.09 9.27
CA LEU A 43 3.96 -3.75 8.39
C LEU A 43 5.42 -3.52 8.80
N ASP A 44 5.72 -2.36 9.40
CA ASP A 44 7.03 -1.99 9.93
C ASP A 44 7.32 -2.64 11.28
N ASP A 45 6.34 -2.72 12.18
CA ASP A 45 6.45 -3.44 13.45
C ASP A 45 6.69 -4.95 13.21
N TYR A 46 6.15 -5.47 12.10
CA TYR A 46 6.38 -6.85 11.64
C TYR A 46 7.53 -6.98 10.63
N HIS A 47 8.29 -5.90 10.41
CA HIS A 47 9.42 -5.72 9.49
C HIS A 47 9.89 -7.03 8.83
N VAL A 48 9.19 -7.42 7.76
CA VAL A 48 9.51 -8.43 6.76
C VAL A 48 10.84 -9.21 6.99
N MET A 49 10.81 -10.07 8.03
CA MET A 49 11.49 -11.35 8.24
C MET A 49 12.94 -11.52 7.76
N GLU A 50 13.86 -10.67 8.21
CA GLU A 50 15.29 -11.03 8.13
C GLU A 50 15.65 -12.22 9.05
N ASN A 51 14.82 -12.56 10.04
CA ASN A 51 15.07 -13.70 10.91
C ASN A 51 13.75 -14.30 11.44
N LEU A 52 13.66 -15.64 11.39
CA LEU A 52 12.68 -16.52 12.06
C LEU A 52 11.45 -16.93 11.22
N TYR A 53 11.53 -18.16 10.70
CA TYR A 53 10.47 -19.18 10.74
C TYR A 53 9.08 -18.64 11.16
N MET A 54 8.33 -18.09 10.20
CA MET A 54 7.06 -17.41 10.42
C MET A 54 6.02 -18.32 11.09
N ASP A 55 5.54 -17.92 12.27
CA ASP A 55 4.25 -18.37 12.78
C ASP A 55 3.18 -17.94 11.75
N PRO A 56 2.34 -18.88 11.25
CA PRO A 56 1.31 -18.61 10.26
C PRO A 56 0.41 -17.41 10.59
N LYS A 57 0.21 -17.10 11.88
CA LYS A 57 -0.61 -15.98 12.31
C LYS A 57 -0.04 -14.63 11.87
N TYR A 58 1.28 -14.44 11.93
CA TYR A 58 1.91 -13.18 11.52
C TYR A 58 1.90 -13.01 10.01
N MET A 59 2.00 -14.13 9.27
CA MET A 59 1.85 -14.13 7.82
C MET A 59 0.48 -13.60 7.40
N TYR A 60 -0.62 -14.10 7.99
CA TYR A 60 -1.97 -13.61 7.67
C TYR A 60 -2.18 -12.13 8.01
N ILE A 61 -1.55 -11.65 9.09
CA ILE A 61 -1.58 -10.23 9.45
C ILE A 61 -0.86 -9.42 8.37
N CYS A 62 0.35 -9.81 7.98
CA CYS A 62 1.11 -9.12 6.93
C CYS A 62 0.33 -9.08 5.60
N GLU A 63 -0.22 -10.20 5.15
CA GLU A 63 -1.05 -10.27 3.94
C GLU A 63 -2.26 -9.35 4.03
N SER A 64 -2.96 -9.34 5.17
CA SER A 64 -4.14 -8.49 5.37
C SER A 64 -3.80 -7.00 5.31
N PHE A 65 -2.66 -6.60 5.89
CA PHE A 65 -2.22 -5.22 5.91
C PHE A 65 -1.57 -4.78 4.59
N LEU A 66 -0.93 -5.69 3.85
CA LEU A 66 -0.51 -5.46 2.46
C LEU A 66 -1.74 -5.28 1.56
N GLY A 67 -2.77 -6.11 1.71
CA GLY A 67 -4.04 -5.94 1.00
C GLY A 67 -4.73 -4.61 1.31
N LEU A 68 -4.72 -4.18 2.58
CA LEU A 68 -5.20 -2.86 2.97
C LEU A 68 -4.35 -1.75 2.34
N LEU A 69 -3.03 -1.84 2.41
CA LEU A 69 -2.12 -0.86 1.80
C LEU A 69 -2.36 -0.74 0.29
N ASN A 70 -2.51 -1.87 -0.40
CA ASN A 70 -2.83 -1.92 -1.82
C ASN A 70 -4.12 -1.16 -2.14
N ALA A 71 -5.19 -1.41 -1.38
CA ALA A 71 -6.47 -0.72 -1.53
C ALA A 71 -6.38 0.78 -1.21
N LEU A 72 -5.50 1.20 -0.30
CA LEU A 72 -5.27 2.60 0.06
C LEU A 72 -4.48 3.34 -1.04
N LEU A 73 -3.44 2.70 -1.61
CA LEU A 73 -2.56 3.30 -2.62
C LEU A 73 -3.28 3.70 -3.91
N SER A 74 -4.39 3.05 -4.25
CA SER A 74 -5.13 3.27 -5.49
C SER A 74 -5.87 4.62 -5.56
N TRP A 75 -6.16 5.27 -4.42
CA TRP A 75 -6.98 6.49 -4.38
C TRP A 75 -6.49 7.60 -3.44
N ILE A 76 -5.64 7.30 -2.46
CA ILE A 76 -5.20 8.31 -1.48
C ILE A 76 -4.34 9.39 -2.14
N PRO A 77 -4.55 10.69 -1.91
CA PRO A 77 -3.75 11.79 -2.49
C PRO A 77 -2.23 11.62 -2.35
N ALA A 78 -1.47 12.00 -3.38
CA ALA A 78 -0.01 11.76 -3.38
C ALA A 78 0.69 12.56 -2.26
N ASN A 79 0.15 13.73 -1.90
CA ASN A 79 0.62 14.55 -0.77
C ASN A 79 0.57 13.79 0.57
N ASP A 80 -0.37 12.86 0.74
CA ASP A 80 -0.46 12.03 1.95
C ASP A 80 0.55 10.87 1.94
N LEU A 81 1.03 10.47 0.75
CA LEU A 81 2.02 9.42 0.57
C LEU A 81 3.46 9.96 0.59
N GLU A 82 3.69 11.18 0.08
CA GLU A 82 4.99 11.85 -0.02
C GLU A 82 5.84 11.80 1.27
N PRO A 83 5.31 12.09 2.47
CA PRO A 83 6.13 12.00 3.70
C PRO A 83 6.45 10.56 4.11
N LYS A 84 5.80 9.56 3.51
CA LYS A 84 5.88 8.13 3.88
C LYS A 84 6.57 7.27 2.82
N VAL A 85 7.01 7.88 1.72
CA VAL A 85 7.58 7.20 0.54
C VAL A 85 8.70 6.25 0.91
N GLN A 86 9.66 6.72 1.71
CA GLN A 86 10.81 5.92 2.11
C GLN A 86 10.42 4.69 2.93
N LEU A 87 9.40 4.82 3.79
CA LEU A 87 8.91 3.70 4.60
C LEU A 87 8.15 2.68 3.76
N ILE A 88 7.25 3.16 2.89
CA ILE A 88 6.52 2.31 1.94
C ILE A 88 7.54 1.53 1.09
N PHE A 89 8.53 2.22 0.55
CA PHE A 89 9.61 1.62 -0.23
C PHE A 89 10.32 0.51 0.53
N ARG A 90 10.80 0.79 1.75
CA ARG A 90 11.53 -0.16 2.57
C ARG A 90 10.72 -1.43 2.81
N ILE A 91 9.44 -1.28 3.15
CA ILE A 91 8.52 -2.40 3.36
C ILE A 91 8.36 -3.22 2.09
N LEU A 92 8.06 -2.58 0.96
CA LEU A 92 7.80 -3.28 -0.30
C LEU A 92 9.06 -3.98 -0.85
N CYS A 93 10.23 -3.37 -0.76
CA CYS A 93 11.50 -4.02 -1.11
C CYS A 93 11.77 -5.25 -0.23
N SER A 94 11.47 -5.15 1.07
CA SER A 94 11.61 -6.30 1.95
C SER A 94 10.64 -7.42 1.57
N CYS A 95 9.41 -7.11 1.13
CA CYS A 95 8.46 -8.11 0.63
C CYS A 95 9.00 -8.86 -0.60
N LEU A 96 9.71 -8.18 -1.49
CA LEU A 96 10.36 -8.81 -2.66
C LEU A 96 11.44 -9.81 -2.26
N ASN A 97 12.16 -9.52 -1.19
CA ASN A 97 13.23 -10.39 -0.66
C ASN A 97 12.68 -11.50 0.26
N CYS A 98 11.37 -11.57 0.47
CA CYS A 98 10.75 -12.61 1.27
C CYS A 98 10.67 -13.94 0.50
N ASN A 99 10.96 -15.05 1.19
CA ASN A 99 10.83 -16.40 0.63
C ASN A 99 9.38 -16.86 0.42
N LEU A 100 8.41 -16.17 1.02
CA LEU A 100 6.99 -16.50 0.88
C LEU A 100 6.39 -15.84 -0.35
N ILE A 101 5.94 -16.66 -1.30
CA ILE A 101 5.38 -16.21 -2.59
C ILE A 101 4.19 -15.27 -2.41
N SER A 102 3.30 -15.53 -1.44
CA SER A 102 2.11 -14.70 -1.22
C SER A 102 2.44 -13.29 -0.74
N ILE A 103 3.43 -13.14 0.15
CA ILE A 103 3.95 -11.84 0.60
C ILE A 103 4.65 -11.13 -0.55
N LYS A 104 5.49 -11.84 -1.31
CA LYS A 104 6.17 -11.30 -2.50
C LYS A 104 5.16 -10.76 -3.51
N SER A 105 4.14 -11.54 -3.87
CA SER A 105 3.07 -11.13 -4.77
C SER A 105 2.32 -9.90 -4.25
N SER A 106 1.95 -9.91 -2.97
CA SER A 106 1.22 -8.79 -2.36
C SER A 106 2.05 -7.49 -2.35
N GLY A 107 3.37 -7.60 -2.16
CA GLY A 107 4.31 -6.49 -2.31
C GLY A 107 4.35 -5.95 -3.75
N ILE A 108 4.45 -6.85 -4.74
CA ILE A 108 4.43 -6.48 -6.16
C ILE A 108 3.12 -5.77 -6.54
N ASP A 109 1.97 -6.26 -6.06
CA ASP A 109 0.67 -5.65 -6.33
C ASP A 109 0.61 -4.21 -5.80
N CYS A 110 1.12 -3.97 -4.58
CA CYS A 110 1.22 -2.63 -4.02
C CYS A 110 2.12 -1.72 -4.87
N MET A 111 3.26 -2.21 -5.34
CA MET A 111 4.15 -1.46 -6.23
C MET A 111 3.47 -1.13 -7.56
N TYR A 112 2.73 -2.08 -8.12
CA TYR A 112 1.99 -1.91 -9.36
C TYR A 112 0.90 -0.84 -9.22
N GLN A 113 0.21 -0.75 -8.08
CA GLN A 113 -0.74 0.35 -7.84
C GLN A 113 -0.08 1.72 -7.82
N ILE A 114 1.13 1.85 -7.30
CA ILE A 114 1.89 3.11 -7.33
C ILE A 114 2.20 3.49 -8.78
N LEU A 115 2.63 2.52 -9.61
CA LEU A 115 2.94 2.73 -11.04
C LEU A 115 1.73 3.09 -11.89
N LEU A 116 0.59 2.45 -11.64
CA LEU A 116 -0.64 2.68 -12.40
C LEU A 116 -1.29 4.03 -12.10
N ARG A 117 -0.77 4.75 -11.10
CA ARG A 117 -1.42 5.93 -10.59
C ARG A 117 -1.44 7.05 -11.60
N LYS A 118 -2.67 7.49 -11.92
CA LYS A 118 -2.93 8.66 -12.76
C LYS A 118 -3.05 9.88 -11.86
N GLY A 119 -2.33 10.94 -12.19
CA GLY A 119 -2.32 12.18 -11.42
C GLY A 119 -1.74 13.33 -12.23
N SER A 120 -1.66 14.49 -11.59
CA SER A 120 -0.91 15.61 -12.18
C SER A 120 0.56 15.24 -12.35
N LYS A 121 1.27 15.90 -13.29
CA LYS A 121 2.70 15.66 -13.51
C LYS A 121 3.51 15.73 -12.20
N LYS A 122 3.18 16.69 -11.32
CA LYS A 122 3.83 16.87 -10.03
C LYS A 122 3.60 15.70 -9.08
N GLU A 123 2.38 15.16 -9.01
CA GLU A 123 2.09 13.98 -8.20
C GLU A 123 2.81 12.74 -8.73
N VAL A 124 2.83 12.58 -10.04
CA VAL A 124 3.51 11.47 -10.70
C VAL A 124 5.03 11.54 -10.48
N GLU A 125 5.64 12.74 -10.55
CA GLU A 125 7.06 12.95 -10.24
C GLU A 125 7.42 12.54 -8.81
N VAL A 126 6.60 12.89 -7.82
CA VAL A 126 6.79 12.47 -6.41
C VAL A 126 6.76 10.95 -6.28
N LEU A 127 5.86 10.28 -7.02
CA LEU A 127 5.75 8.83 -7.01
C LEU A 127 6.87 8.14 -7.82
N PHE A 128 7.41 8.77 -8.86
CA PHE A 128 8.58 8.25 -9.58
C PHE A 128 9.85 8.28 -8.72
N ASN A 129 9.94 9.15 -7.72
CA ASN A 129 11.00 9.09 -6.72
C ASN A 129 10.96 7.79 -5.88
N PHE A 130 9.92 6.96 -5.97
CA PHE A 130 9.97 5.61 -5.41
C PHE A 130 10.93 4.69 -6.18
N PHE A 131 11.17 4.95 -7.47
CA PHE A 131 11.89 4.04 -8.38
C PHE A 131 13.35 4.45 -8.53
N HIS A 132 14.03 4.71 -7.42
CA HIS A 132 15.48 4.89 -7.43
C HIS A 132 16.21 3.59 -7.79
N LEU A 133 17.49 3.68 -8.15
CA LEU A 133 18.30 2.52 -8.60
C LEU A 133 18.22 1.32 -7.64
N ASP A 134 18.22 1.57 -6.33
CA ASP A 134 18.11 0.52 -5.31
C ASP A 134 16.78 -0.24 -5.40
N PHE A 135 15.71 0.42 -5.82
CA PHE A 135 14.42 -0.22 -6.08
C PHE A 135 14.49 -1.21 -7.23
N MET A 136 15.05 -0.71 -8.33
CA MET A 136 15.09 -1.43 -9.60
C MET A 136 15.98 -2.65 -9.44
N ASN A 137 17.06 -2.54 -8.67
CA ASN A 137 17.89 -3.68 -8.30
C ASN A 137 17.10 -4.74 -7.53
N ASN A 138 16.31 -4.36 -6.50
CA ASN A 138 15.49 -5.33 -5.75
C ASN A 138 14.43 -6.01 -6.63
N ILE A 139 13.84 -5.30 -7.60
CA ILE A 139 12.91 -5.90 -8.57
C ILE A 139 13.66 -6.88 -9.47
N LEU A 140 14.80 -6.47 -10.03
CA LEU A 140 15.58 -7.31 -10.96
C LEU A 140 16.05 -8.60 -10.29
N THR A 141 16.51 -8.53 -9.03
CA THR A 141 16.92 -9.72 -8.27
C THR A 141 15.75 -10.59 -7.81
N ALA A 142 14.54 -10.04 -7.71
CA ALA A 142 13.36 -10.80 -7.28
C ALA A 142 12.72 -11.65 -8.39
N VAL A 143 13.08 -11.39 -9.66
CA VAL A 143 12.58 -12.07 -10.87
C VAL A 143 13.48 -13.25 -11.28
N GLU A 144 14.72 -13.32 -10.78
CA GLU A 144 15.62 -14.48 -10.90
C GLU A 144 15.22 -15.62 -9.94
#